data_AF-A0A1V4Z7D7-F1
#
_entry.id   AF-A0A1V4Z7D7-F1
#
_cell.length_a   1.000
_cell.length_b   1.000
_cell.length_c   1.000
_cell.angle_alpha   90.00
_cell.angle_beta   90.00
_cell.angle_gamma   90.00
#
_symmetry.space_group_name_H-M   'P 1'
#
loop_
_entity.id
_entity.type
_entity.pdbx_description
1 polymer ?
#
loop_
_entity_poly.entity_id
_entity_poly.type
_entity_poly.pdbx_seq_one_letter_code
_entity_poly.pdbx_strand_id
1 'polypeptide(L)' 'MRVKYLQCVRCGRKYPKGEIRYRCDCGESLEIVYDYEHAMGRISWDELRGRPFGHWRYRES' A
#
# COMPACT_ATOMS: atom_id res chain seq x y z
N MET A 1 -3.58 5.08 -4.20
CA MET A 1 -3.65 3.89 -3.33
C MET A 1 -4.30 2.67 -4.00
N ARG A 2 -3.48 1.83 -4.63
CA ARG A 2 -3.90 0.53 -5.19
C ARG A 2 -3.23 -0.57 -4.37
N VAL A 3 -3.99 -1.24 -3.52
CA VAL A 3 -3.47 -2.39 -2.74
C VAL A 3 -3.24 -3.58 -3.67
N LYS A 4 -2.05 -4.18 -3.62
CA LYS A 4 -1.65 -5.36 -4.41
C LYS A 4 -2.08 -6.64 -3.70
N TYR A 5 -1.66 -6.82 -2.45
CA TYR A 5 -2.02 -7.96 -1.59
C TYR A 5 -1.68 -7.67 -0.12
N LEU A 6 -2.15 -8.52 0.79
CA LEU A 6 -1.70 -8.58 2.18
C LEU A 6 -0.54 -9.56 2.31
N GLN A 7 0.46 -9.27 3.10
CA GLN A 7 1.60 -10.16 3.33
C GLN A 7 1.83 -10.37 4.82
N CYS A 8 2.18 -11.58 5.25
CA CYS A 8 2.60 -11.81 6.63
C CYS A 8 4.03 -11.33 6.86
N VAL A 9 4.23 -10.52 7.90
CA VAL A 9 5.53 -9.97 8.30
C VAL A 9 6.55 -11.05 8.70
N ARG A 10 6.07 -12.23 9.13
CA ARG A 10 6.93 -13.32 9.61
C ARG A 10 7.13 -14.43 8.59
N CYS A 11 6.05 -14.98 8.04
CA CYS A 11 6.14 -16.14 7.15
C CYS A 11 6.10 -15.77 5.66
N GLY A 12 5.85 -14.51 5.31
CA GLY A 12 5.82 -14.04 3.91
C GLY A 12 4.62 -14.52 3.10
N ARG A 13 3.67 -15.23 3.70
CA ARG A 13 2.45 -15.69 3.02
C ARG A 13 1.65 -14.50 2.50
N LYS A 14 1.14 -14.62 1.28
CA LYS A 14 0.38 -13.58 0.58
C LYS A 14 -1.10 -13.92 0.57
N TYR A 15 -1.94 -12.90 0.79
CA TYR A 15 -3.39 -13.02 0.81
C TYR A 15 -4.02 -11.97 -0.10
N PRO A 16 -5.13 -12.29 -0.78
CA PRO A 16 -5.79 -11.36 -1.69
C PRO A 16 -6.40 -10.16 -0.95
N LYS A 17 -6.36 -8.97 -1.59
CA LYS A 17 -6.84 -7.70 -1.02
C LYS A 17 -8.32 -7.66 -0.63
N GLY A 18 -9.13 -8.58 -1.14
CA GLY A 18 -10.58 -8.64 -0.91
C GLY A 18 -10.98 -9.52 0.28
N GLU A 19 -10.01 -10.18 0.91
CA GLU A 19 -10.26 -11.05 2.04
C GLU A 19 -10.15 -10.24 3.34
N ILE A 20 -11.21 -10.23 4.15
CA ILE A 20 -11.19 -9.61 5.48
C ILE A 20 -10.41 -10.54 6.41
N ARG A 21 -9.10 -10.29 6.50
CA ARG A 21 -8.18 -11.10 7.30
C ARG A 21 -7.35 -10.20 8.21
N TYR A 22 -7.48 -10.40 9.52
CA TYR A 22 -6.77 -9.59 10.52
C TYR A 22 -5.42 -10.21 10.94
N ARG A 23 -5.29 -11.53 10.80
CA ARG A 23 -4.09 -12.29 11.18
C ARG A 23 -3.76 -13.36 10.16
N CYS A 24 -2.46 -13.65 10.06
CA CYS A 24 -1.96 -14.79 9.32
C CYS A 24 -2.29 -16.10 10.05
N ASP A 25 -2.32 -17.22 9.33
CA ASP A 25 -2.46 -18.57 9.91
C ASP A 25 -1.35 -18.92 10.92
N CYS A 26 -0.18 -18.27 10.83
CA CYS A 26 0.90 -18.45 11.78
C CYS A 26 0.75 -17.59 13.06
N GLY A 27 -0.34 -16.84 13.20
CA GLY A 27 -0.66 -16.02 14.38
C GLY A 27 -0.17 -14.57 14.34
N GLU A 28 0.67 -14.22 13.36
CA GLU A 28 1.27 -12.88 13.21
C GLU A 28 0.42 -11.91 12.39
N SER A 29 0.80 -10.63 12.46
CA SER A 29 0.15 -9.54 11.73
C SER A 29 0.41 -9.57 10.22
N LEU A 30 -0.51 -8.98 9.49
CA LEU A 30 -0.43 -8.77 8.04
C LEU A 30 -0.11 -7.31 7.73
N GLU A 31 0.80 -7.08 6.78
CA GLU A 31 1.08 -5.79 6.19
C GLU A 31 0.36 -5.63 4.84
N ILE A 32 0.06 -4.38 4.46
CA ILE A 32 -0.59 -4.04 3.19
C ILE A 32 0.51 -3.71 2.18
N VAL A 33 0.64 -4.51 1.13
CA VAL A 33 1.57 -4.25 0.03
C VAL A 33 0.84 -3.44 -1.05
N TYR A 34 1.33 -2.23 -1.32
CA TYR A 34 0.81 -1.34 -2.36
C TYR A 34 1.50 -1.57 -3.70
N ASP A 35 0.75 -1.34 -4.77
CA ASP A 35 1.25 -1.41 -6.15
C ASP A 35 1.92 -0.07 -6.54
N TYR A 36 3.17 0.09 -6.14
CA TYR A 36 3.97 1.28 -6.45
C TYR A 36 4.44 1.35 -7.90
N GLU A 37 4.41 0.24 -8.64
CA GLU A 37 4.80 0.19 -10.06
C GLU A 37 3.87 1.09 -10.90
N HIS A 38 2.62 1.27 -10.47
CA HIS A 38 1.64 2.12 -11.14
C HIS A 38 1.75 3.61 -10.78
N ALA A 39 2.36 3.93 -9.64
CA ALA A 39 2.60 5.29 -9.17
C ALA A 39 3.92 5.86 -9.74
N MET A 40 4.87 4.98 -10.05
CA MET A 40 6.18 5.36 -10.60
C MET A 40 6.00 5.99 -12.00
N GLY A 41 6.32 7.28 -12.12
CA GLY A 41 6.24 8.04 -13.38
C GLY A 41 4.97 8.84 -13.60
N ARG A 42 3.95 8.70 -12.73
CA ARG A 42 2.73 9.54 -12.77
C ARG A 42 2.75 10.73 -11.81
N ILE A 43 3.75 10.79 -10.93
CA ILE A 43 3.83 11.78 -9.88
C ILE A 43 5.07 12.64 -10.14
N SER A 44 4.86 13.92 -10.45
CA SER A 44 5.92 14.91 -10.53
C SER A 44 6.09 15.62 -9.20
N TRP A 45 7.34 15.80 -8.76
CA TRP A 45 7.66 16.59 -7.58
C TRP A 45 7.12 18.02 -7.64
N ASP A 46 7.03 18.59 -8.84
CA ASP A 46 6.53 19.94 -9.05
C ASP A 46 5.03 20.05 -8.72
N GLU A 47 4.26 19.07 -9.18
CA GLU A 47 2.82 18.99 -8.95
C GLU A 47 2.50 18.75 -7.47
N LEU A 48 3.33 17.97 -6.76
CA LEU A 48 3.17 17.73 -5.33
C LEU A 48 3.46 18.97 -4.47
N ARG A 49 4.41 19.82 -4.88
CA ARG A 49 4.74 21.07 -4.15
C ARG A 49 3.61 22.09 -4.20
N GLY A 50 2.83 22.11 -5.28
CA GLY A 50 1.67 22.98 -5.43
C GLY A 50 0.46 22.60 -4.55
N ARG A 51 0.46 21.40 -3.97
CA ARG A 51 -0.66 20.90 -3.14
C ARG A 51 -0.47 21.31 -1.66
N PRO A 52 -1.57 21.51 -0.89
CA PRO A 52 -1.47 21.78 0.54
C PRO A 52 -0.73 20.66 1.29
N PHE A 53 -0.04 21.03 2.38
CA PHE A 53 0.68 20.07 3.22
C PHE A 53 -0.32 19.17 3.96
N GLY A 54 -0.21 17.86 3.74
CA GLY A 54 -1.05 16.85 4.39
C GLY A 54 -0.97 15.49 3.71
N HIS A 55 -1.49 14.45 4.35
CA HIS A 55 -1.46 13.07 3.82
C HIS A 55 -2.15 12.96 2.44
N TRP A 56 -3.19 13.76 2.19
CA TRP A 56 -3.91 13.83 0.92
C TRP A 56 -3.06 14.24 -0.28
N ARG A 57 -1.90 14.87 -0.03
CA ARG A 57 -0.93 15.23 -1.08
C ARG A 57 -0.50 14.00 -1.90
N TYR A 58 -0.44 12.82 -1.27
CA TYR A 58 0.09 11.57 -1.83
C TYR A 58 -1.00 10.54 -2.14
N ARG A 59 -2.24 10.99 -2.41
CA ARG A 59 -3.37 10.07 -2.60
C ARG A 59 -3.19 9.12 -3.80
N GLU A 60 -2.46 9.54 -4.84
CA GLU A 60 -2.14 8.70 -5.99
C GLU A 60 -1.03 7.67 -5.73
N SER A 61 -0.25 7.82 -4.65
CA SER A 61 0.80 6.88 -4.25
C SER A 61 0.27 5.53 -3.76
#